data_AF-A0A8H6I5X7-F1
#
_entry.id   AF-A0A8H6I5X7-F1
#
_cell.length_a   1.000
_cell.length_b   1.000
_cell.length_c   1.000
_cell.angle_alpha   90.00
_cell.angle_beta   90.00
_cell.angle_gamma   90.00
#
_symmetry.space_group_name_H-M   'P 1'
#
loop_
_entity.id
_entity.type
_entity.pdbx_description
1 polymer ?
#
loop_
_entity_poly.entity_id
_entity_poly.type
_entity_poly.pdbx_seq_one_letter_code
_entity_poly.pdbx_strand_id
1 'polypeptide(L)'
;RKRSADEAVSTEAISGKRARKIRQEAPDWVEEYKAYLVKDVDDPAWQLCVDRWFVYEVRCMKRGPGNTRLSSTSKRPAIIPLWFKKKLLQDPAITDVGEYASGWIEWWKELQPKERKGDPWSTDLTETKQSLTALKKPGNGPGSILAVVVGLRWWEKAEGTEVDWKRAVEAVSACL
;
A
#
# COMPACT_ATOMS: atom_id res chain seq x y z
N ARG A 1 15.90 77.66 10.05
CA ARG A 1 16.34 76.54 10.92
C ARG A 1 15.19 75.55 11.11
N LYS A 2 15.13 74.49 10.31
CA LYS A 2 14.79 73.13 10.73
C LYS A 2 15.26 72.22 9.60
N ARG A 3 16.25 71.37 9.92
CA ARG A 3 17.02 70.54 8.99
C ARG A 3 16.40 69.14 8.94
N SER A 4 16.45 68.55 7.74
CA SER A 4 16.77 67.14 7.40
C SER A 4 15.88 66.03 7.98
N ALA A 5 15.71 64.86 7.37
CA ALA A 5 15.95 64.25 6.06
C ALA A 5 15.25 62.87 6.18
N ASP A 6 14.43 62.44 5.22
CA ASP A 6 14.82 61.48 4.18
C ASP A 6 15.52 60.23 4.72
N GLU A 7 14.79 59.12 4.84
CA GLU A 7 15.34 57.78 4.65
C GLU A 7 14.24 56.81 4.22
N ALA A 8 14.11 56.65 2.90
CA ALA A 8 13.49 55.51 2.26
C ALA A 8 14.59 54.49 1.93
N VAL A 9 14.53 53.31 2.56
CA VAL A 9 15.32 52.11 2.21
C VAL A 9 14.40 50.93 2.49
N SER A 10 13.82 50.33 1.45
CA SER A 10 14.23 49.04 0.84
C SER A 10 13.97 47.86 1.78
N THR A 11 13.48 46.69 1.39
CA THR A 11 13.21 46.03 0.11
C THR A 11 12.64 44.67 0.54
N GLU A 12 11.68 44.15 -0.24
CA GLU A 12 11.62 42.73 -0.60
C GLU A 12 11.88 41.67 0.50
N ALA A 13 10.82 41.18 1.14
CA ALA A 13 10.88 39.88 1.81
C ALA A 13 9.56 39.08 1.74
N ILE A 14 8.71 39.33 0.73
CA ILE A 14 7.49 38.55 0.51
C ILE A 14 7.51 37.92 -0.89
N SER A 15 8.67 37.41 -1.31
CA SER A 15 8.81 36.57 -2.51
C SER A 15 9.55 35.25 -2.20
N GLY A 16 9.32 34.68 -1.01
CA GLY A 16 9.80 33.34 -0.64
C GLY A 16 8.77 32.22 -0.86
N LYS A 17 7.52 32.55 -1.18
CA LYS A 17 6.45 31.57 -1.47
C LYS A 17 6.40 31.14 -2.94
N ARG A 18 7.41 31.52 -3.74
CA ARG A 18 7.61 30.93 -5.06
C ARG A 18 8.16 29.52 -4.89
N ALA A 19 7.32 28.56 -5.24
CA ALA A 19 7.76 27.38 -5.97
C ALA A 19 8.79 26.48 -5.27
N ARG A 20 8.51 26.06 -4.03
CA ARG A 20 8.83 24.67 -3.69
C ARG A 20 7.76 23.77 -4.32
N LYS A 21 7.75 23.73 -5.65
CA LYS A 21 7.31 22.54 -6.40
C LYS A 21 8.40 21.51 -6.12
N ILE A 22 8.45 21.04 -4.87
CA ILE A 22 9.20 19.88 -4.46
C ILE A 22 8.75 18.82 -5.46
N ARG A 23 9.67 18.32 -6.27
CA ARG A 23 9.47 16.99 -6.87
C ARG A 23 9.19 16.11 -5.67
N GLN A 24 7.91 15.87 -5.37
CA GLN A 24 7.53 15.00 -4.27
C GLN A 24 7.94 13.62 -4.72
N GLU A 25 9.21 13.31 -4.44
CA GLU A 25 9.77 11.98 -4.44
C GLU A 25 8.93 11.11 -3.49
N ALA A 26 8.92 9.80 -3.74
CA ALA A 26 8.22 8.89 -2.84
C ALA A 26 8.83 9.06 -1.44
N PRO A 27 8.03 9.10 -0.36
CA PRO A 27 8.57 9.13 0.98
C PRO A 27 9.35 7.86 1.25
N ASP A 28 10.38 7.99 2.08
CA ASP A 28 11.34 6.94 2.41
C ASP A 28 10.68 5.60 2.74
N TRP A 29 9.58 5.62 3.52
CA TRP A 29 8.87 4.37 3.86
C TRP A 29 8.36 3.61 2.63
N VAL A 30 7.85 4.30 1.61
CA VAL A 30 7.31 3.62 0.42
C VAL A 30 8.43 2.91 -0.34
N GLU A 31 9.59 3.57 -0.45
CA GLU A 31 10.79 3.01 -1.06
C GLU A 31 11.34 1.83 -0.23
N GLU A 32 11.41 1.96 1.09
CA GLU A 32 11.83 0.89 2.00
C GLU A 32 10.95 -0.35 1.85
N TYR A 33 9.62 -0.18 1.82
CA TYR A 33 8.69 -1.28 1.62
C TYR A 33 8.77 -1.84 0.21
N LYS A 34 8.97 -1.02 -0.83
CA LYS A 34 9.21 -1.54 -2.19
C LYS A 34 10.45 -2.42 -2.23
N ALA A 35 11.57 -1.93 -1.70
CA ALA A 35 12.83 -2.68 -1.62
C ALA A 35 12.66 -3.98 -0.84
N TYR A 36 11.93 -3.94 0.28
CA TYR A 36 11.56 -5.14 1.02
C TYR A 36 10.72 -6.10 0.19
N LEU A 37 9.67 -5.64 -0.50
CA LEU A 37 8.72 -6.49 -1.22
C LEU A 37 9.33 -7.20 -2.44
N VAL A 38 10.28 -6.57 -3.13
CA VAL A 38 10.94 -7.15 -4.31
C VAL A 38 12.14 -8.04 -3.97
N LYS A 39 12.63 -7.96 -2.73
CA LYS A 39 13.81 -8.71 -2.29
C LYS A 39 13.55 -10.22 -2.35
N ASP A 40 14.42 -10.95 -3.04
CA ASP A 40 14.42 -12.42 -3.15
C ASP A 40 13.14 -13.03 -3.78
N VAL A 41 12.37 -12.25 -4.56
CA VAL A 41 11.18 -12.75 -5.27
C VAL A 41 11.29 -12.41 -6.76
N ASP A 42 11.51 -13.43 -7.59
CA ASP A 42 11.69 -13.30 -9.05
C ASP A 42 10.48 -13.83 -9.83
N ASP A 43 9.31 -13.24 -9.59
CA ASP A 43 8.08 -13.53 -10.34
C ASP A 43 7.56 -12.25 -11.04
N PRO A 44 7.37 -12.25 -12.37
CA PRO A 44 6.91 -11.06 -13.10
C PRO A 44 5.53 -10.53 -12.67
N ALA A 45 4.60 -11.41 -12.30
CA ALA A 45 3.28 -10.99 -11.85
C ALA A 45 3.36 -10.31 -10.48
N TRP A 46 4.25 -10.79 -9.61
CA TRP A 46 4.57 -10.15 -8.35
C TRP A 46 5.18 -8.77 -8.53
N GLN A 47 6.21 -8.64 -9.38
CA GLN A 47 6.85 -7.35 -9.64
C GLN A 47 5.84 -6.32 -10.16
N LEU A 48 4.96 -6.73 -11.08
CA LEU A 48 3.88 -5.87 -11.56
C LEU A 48 2.92 -5.46 -10.44
N CYS A 49 2.56 -6.38 -9.54
CA CYS A 49 1.72 -6.09 -8.38
C CYS A 49 2.37 -5.04 -7.44
N VAL A 50 3.65 -5.22 -7.12
CA VAL A 50 4.42 -4.28 -6.28
C VAL A 50 4.54 -2.92 -6.95
N ASP A 51 4.81 -2.86 -8.25
CA ASP A 51 4.88 -1.59 -9.00
C ASP A 51 3.53 -0.86 -9.01
N ARG A 52 2.42 -1.58 -9.22
CA ARG A 52 1.08 -0.99 -9.13
C ARG A 52 0.78 -0.46 -7.74
N TRP A 53 1.17 -1.20 -6.70
CA TRP A 53 1.05 -0.75 -5.31
C TRP A 53 1.85 0.54 -5.07
N PHE A 54 3.10 0.57 -5.51
CA PHE A 54 3.97 1.74 -5.37
C PHE A 54 3.37 2.97 -6.05
N VAL A 55 2.95 2.84 -7.31
CA VAL A 55 2.29 3.92 -8.07
C VAL A 55 1.01 4.37 -7.37
N TYR A 56 0.24 3.42 -6.84
CA TYR A 56 -0.99 3.70 -6.09
C TYR A 56 -0.70 4.56 -4.84
N GLU A 57 0.28 4.19 -4.00
CA GLU A 57 0.66 4.96 -2.80
C GLU A 57 1.13 6.37 -3.16
N VAL A 58 2.06 6.48 -4.11
CA VAL A 58 2.60 7.77 -4.59
C VAL A 58 1.49 8.68 -5.10
N ARG A 59 0.49 8.13 -5.80
CA ARG A 59 -0.67 8.89 -6.28
C ARG A 59 -1.58 9.35 -5.14
N CYS A 60 -1.85 8.50 -4.15
CA CYS A 60 -2.73 8.85 -3.03
C CYS A 60 -2.14 9.96 -2.16
N MET A 61 -0.82 10.00 -1.97
CA MET A 61 -0.18 11.06 -1.19
C MET A 61 -0.31 12.44 -1.83
N LYS A 62 -0.25 12.53 -3.16
CA LYS A 62 -0.50 13.80 -3.89
C LYS A 62 -1.90 14.36 -3.66
N ARG A 63 -2.86 13.52 -3.29
CA ARG A 63 -4.27 13.90 -3.02
C ARG A 63 -4.54 14.20 -1.55
N GLY A 64 -3.54 14.04 -0.67
CA GLY A 64 -3.68 14.18 0.78
C GLY A 64 -4.11 12.88 1.46
N PRO A 65 -3.81 12.71 2.76
CA PRO A 65 -4.11 11.48 3.48
C PRO A 65 -5.63 11.32 3.65
N GLY A 66 -6.25 10.51 2.79
CA GLY A 66 -7.55 9.94 3.08
C GLY A 66 -7.38 9.00 4.28
N ASN A 67 -7.78 9.43 5.47
CA ASN A 67 -7.64 8.68 6.73
C ASN A 67 -8.63 7.50 6.81
N THR A 68 -8.63 6.66 5.78
CA THR A 68 -9.50 5.50 5.68
C THR A 68 -8.66 4.24 5.80
N ARG A 69 -9.07 3.36 6.70
CA ARG A 69 -8.45 2.04 6.92
C ARG A 69 -9.34 0.99 6.27
N LEU A 70 -8.74 -0.13 5.89
CA LEU A 70 -9.47 -1.37 5.62
C LEU A 70 -10.31 -1.71 6.86
N SER A 71 -11.48 -2.30 6.62
CA SER A 71 -12.34 -2.79 7.71
C SER A 71 -11.51 -3.67 8.65
N SER A 72 -11.79 -3.53 9.95
CA SER A 72 -11.20 -4.42 10.95
C SER A 72 -11.87 -5.78 10.80
N THR A 73 -11.23 -6.66 10.04
CA THR A 73 -11.66 -8.04 9.80
C THR A 73 -11.12 -8.95 10.89
N SER A 74 -11.96 -9.78 11.49
CA SER A 74 -11.52 -10.77 12.49
C SER A 74 -10.64 -11.86 11.87
N LYS A 75 -10.69 -12.04 10.55
CA LYS A 75 -9.91 -13.04 9.81
C LYS A 75 -8.50 -12.61 9.46
N ARG A 76 -8.08 -11.36 9.73
CA ARG A 76 -6.71 -10.92 9.43
C ARG A 76 -5.70 -11.79 10.19
N PRO A 77 -4.69 -12.38 9.52
CA PRO A 77 -3.63 -13.12 10.21
C PRO A 77 -2.99 -12.27 11.32
N ALA A 78 -2.98 -12.79 12.56
CA ALA A 78 -2.56 -12.05 13.75
C ALA A 78 -1.10 -11.54 13.68
N ILE A 79 -0.28 -12.20 12.88
CA ILE A 79 1.11 -11.85 12.65
C ILE A 79 1.27 -10.50 11.90
N ILE A 80 0.32 -10.13 11.05
CA ILE A 80 0.34 -8.88 10.28
C ILE A 80 0.34 -7.64 11.19
N PRO A 81 -0.65 -7.42 12.07
CA PRO A 81 -0.64 -6.25 12.94
C PRO A 81 0.55 -6.22 13.91
N LEU A 82 1.07 -7.38 14.34
CA LEU A 82 2.26 -7.45 15.17
C LEU A 82 3.52 -7.01 14.42
N TRP A 83 3.66 -7.42 13.17
CA TRP A 83 4.78 -7.06 12.31
C TRP A 83 4.84 -5.56 12.04
N PHE A 84 3.70 -4.94 11.68
CA PHE A 84 3.61 -3.49 11.48
C PHE A 84 3.89 -2.68 12.76
N LYS A 85 3.49 -3.18 13.94
CA LYS A 85 3.80 -2.52 15.23
C LYS A 85 5.29 -2.48 15.51
N LYS A 86 6.01 -3.54 15.15
CA LYS A 86 7.45 -3.66 15.36
C LYS A 86 8.28 -3.00 14.24
N LYS A 87 7.64 -2.56 13.15
CA LYS A 87 8.30 -1.99 11.95
C LYS A 87 9.45 -2.87 11.45
N LEU A 88 9.25 -4.19 11.49
CA LEU A 88 10.22 -5.13 10.99
C LEU A 88 10.16 -5.08 9.46
N LEU A 89 11.28 -4.96 8.76
CA LEU A 89 11.38 -5.17 7.31
C LEU A 89 12.06 -6.52 7.05
N GLN A 90 11.60 -7.54 7.78
CA GLN A 90 12.12 -8.90 7.74
C GLN A 90 10.93 -9.85 7.78
N ASP A 91 11.00 -10.93 7.02
CA ASP A 91 9.92 -11.91 7.00
C ASP A 91 9.76 -12.54 8.39
N PRO A 92 8.54 -12.67 8.90
CA PRO A 92 8.33 -13.39 10.15
C PRO A 92 8.57 -14.89 9.94
N ALA A 93 8.91 -15.60 11.01
CA ALA A 93 8.90 -17.06 11.01
C ALA A 93 7.44 -17.56 10.88
N ILE A 94 7.11 -18.19 9.76
CA ILE A 94 5.82 -18.85 9.53
C ILE A 94 6.06 -20.36 9.61
N THR A 95 5.54 -20.98 10.66
CA THR A 95 5.74 -22.41 10.93
C THR A 95 4.93 -23.30 9.99
N ASP A 96 3.71 -22.89 9.67
CA ASP A 96 2.83 -23.57 8.72
C ASP A 96 2.36 -22.57 7.68
N VAL A 97 2.96 -22.64 6.49
CA VAL A 97 2.65 -21.71 5.40
C VAL A 97 1.31 -22.06 4.74
N GLY A 98 0.88 -23.32 4.79
CA GLY A 98 -0.43 -23.74 4.26
C GLY A 98 -1.59 -23.22 5.10
N GLU A 99 -1.46 -23.28 6.44
CA GLU A 99 -2.40 -22.66 7.36
C GLU A 99 -2.41 -21.13 7.19
N TYR A 100 -1.24 -20.51 7.06
CA TYR A 100 -1.13 -19.08 6.80
C TYR A 100 -1.82 -18.68 5.49
N ALA A 101 -1.56 -19.41 4.40
CA ALA A 101 -2.17 -19.18 3.09
C ALA A 101 -3.70 -19.26 3.18
N SER A 102 -4.21 -20.31 3.81
CA SER A 102 -5.65 -20.50 4.02
C SER A 102 -6.26 -19.33 4.81
N GLY A 103 -5.62 -18.93 5.90
CA GLY A 103 -6.07 -17.77 6.69
C GLY A 103 -5.99 -16.44 5.92
N TRP A 104 -4.96 -16.27 5.09
CA TRP A 104 -4.85 -15.09 4.22
C TRP A 104 -5.96 -15.07 3.16
N ILE A 105 -6.28 -16.21 2.54
CA ILE A 105 -7.37 -16.33 1.57
C ILE A 105 -8.73 -15.99 2.23
N GLU A 106 -8.99 -16.51 3.44
CA GLU A 106 -10.20 -16.16 4.20
C GLU A 106 -10.29 -14.66 4.48
N TRP A 107 -9.16 -14.06 4.89
CA TRP A 107 -9.08 -12.62 5.09
C TRP A 107 -9.37 -11.84 3.81
N TRP A 108 -8.78 -12.23 2.69
CA TRP A 108 -9.00 -11.60 1.40
C TRP A 108 -10.46 -11.68 0.96
N LYS A 109 -11.11 -12.84 1.16
CA LYS A 109 -12.55 -13.03 0.92
C LYS A 109 -13.42 -12.09 1.74
N GLU A 110 -13.08 -11.86 3.02
CA GLU A 110 -13.83 -10.95 3.89
C GLU A 110 -13.69 -9.48 3.47
N LEU A 111 -12.54 -9.12 2.89
CA LEU A 111 -12.29 -7.79 2.35
C LEU A 111 -13.11 -7.54 1.08
N GLN A 112 -13.44 -8.56 0.30
CA GLN A 112 -14.19 -8.39 -0.94
C GLN A 112 -15.59 -7.81 -0.71
N PRO A 113 -16.09 -6.96 -1.62
CA PRO A 113 -17.50 -6.55 -1.63
C PRO A 113 -18.43 -7.76 -1.65
N LYS A 114 -19.65 -7.60 -1.11
CA LYS A 114 -20.63 -8.71 -0.99
C LYS A 114 -20.97 -9.32 -2.35
N GLU A 115 -20.85 -8.53 -3.41
CA GLU A 115 -21.14 -8.86 -4.79
C GLU A 115 -20.07 -9.77 -5.42
N ARG A 116 -18.86 -9.85 -4.82
CA ARG A 116 -17.76 -10.75 -5.24
C ARG A 116 -17.70 -12.04 -4.42
N LYS A 117 -18.71 -12.37 -3.62
CA LYS A 117 -18.69 -13.52 -2.68
C LYS A 117 -18.68 -14.93 -3.31
N GLY A 118 -18.54 -15.06 -4.63
CA GLY A 118 -18.40 -16.35 -5.32
C GLY A 118 -16.95 -16.75 -5.57
N ASP A 119 -16.20 -15.90 -6.28
CA ASP A 119 -14.81 -16.13 -6.62
C ASP A 119 -13.90 -15.01 -6.07
N PRO A 120 -13.06 -15.28 -5.04
CA PRO A 120 -12.12 -14.30 -4.50
C PRO A 120 -11.06 -13.85 -5.50
N TRP A 121 -10.86 -14.60 -6.58
CA TRP A 121 -9.83 -14.38 -7.57
C TRP A 121 -10.33 -13.64 -8.81
N SER A 122 -11.65 -13.46 -8.95
CA SER A 122 -12.22 -12.78 -10.11
C SER A 122 -11.57 -11.42 -10.37
N THR A 123 -10.94 -11.28 -11.52
CA THR A 123 -10.35 -10.02 -12.00
C THR A 123 -11.36 -9.19 -12.79
N ASP A 124 -12.57 -9.72 -13.03
CA ASP A 124 -13.61 -9.02 -13.76
C ASP A 124 -14.30 -7.99 -12.85
N LEU A 125 -13.84 -6.75 -12.98
CA LEU A 125 -14.40 -5.59 -12.28
C LEU A 125 -15.55 -4.93 -13.06
N THR A 126 -15.97 -5.51 -14.20
CA THR A 126 -16.91 -4.87 -15.12
C THR A 126 -18.38 -5.16 -14.81
N GLU A 127 -18.70 -6.35 -14.28
CA GLU A 127 -20.08 -6.72 -13.93
C GLU A 127 -20.59 -6.06 -12.65
N THR A 128 -19.69 -5.72 -11.72
CA THR A 128 -20.04 -5.08 -10.46
C THR A 128 -19.53 -3.64 -10.49
N LYS A 129 -20.40 -2.67 -10.82
CA LYS A 129 -20.12 -1.22 -10.82
C LYS A 129 -19.58 -0.65 -9.48
N GLN A 130 -19.39 -1.49 -8.45
CA GLN A 130 -18.71 -1.12 -7.22
C GLN A 130 -17.20 -1.27 -7.40
N SER A 131 -16.56 -0.14 -7.65
CA SER A 131 -15.11 -0.01 -7.64
C SER A 131 -14.52 -0.59 -6.34
N LEU A 132 -13.42 -1.34 -6.44
CA LEU A 132 -12.63 -1.80 -5.29
C LEU A 132 -11.88 -0.65 -4.57
N THR A 133 -12.38 0.58 -4.71
CA THR A 133 -11.95 1.77 -3.95
C THR A 133 -12.06 1.58 -2.44
N ALA A 134 -12.95 0.68 -1.98
CA ALA A 134 -13.02 0.28 -0.58
C ALA A 134 -11.75 -0.46 -0.09
N LEU A 135 -11.01 -1.11 -1.00
CA LEU A 135 -9.74 -1.79 -0.72
C LEU A 135 -8.53 -0.88 -0.92
N LYS A 136 -8.67 0.15 -1.75
CA LYS A 136 -7.67 1.19 -1.99
C LYS A 136 -7.53 2.09 -0.76
N LYS A 137 -6.84 1.58 0.26
CA LYS A 137 -6.54 2.26 1.53
C LYS A 137 -5.03 2.47 1.65
N PRO A 138 -4.53 3.70 1.39
CA PRO A 138 -3.10 3.95 1.36
C PRO A 138 -2.50 3.95 2.77
N GLY A 139 -1.19 3.80 2.86
CA GLY A 139 -0.41 3.99 4.07
C GLY A 139 0.43 2.78 4.49
N ASN A 140 1.07 2.91 5.64
CA ASN A 140 2.10 1.98 6.13
C ASN A 140 1.67 1.18 7.37
N GLY A 141 0.36 0.97 7.54
CA GLY A 141 -0.21 0.31 8.72
C GLY A 141 -0.96 -0.99 8.39
N PRO A 142 -1.36 -1.77 9.41
CA PRO A 142 -2.02 -3.06 9.19
C PRO A 142 -3.42 -2.95 8.56
N GLY A 143 -3.99 -1.74 8.50
CA GLY A 143 -5.26 -1.45 7.82
C GLY A 143 -5.07 -0.84 6.42
N SER A 144 -3.91 -0.98 5.81
CA SER A 144 -3.65 -0.48 4.45
C SER A 144 -3.62 -1.63 3.45
N ILE A 145 -3.70 -1.31 2.16
CA ILE A 145 -3.48 -2.30 1.10
C ILE A 145 -2.06 -2.86 1.12
N LEU A 146 -1.07 -2.11 1.62
CA LEU A 146 0.28 -2.64 1.86
C LEU A 146 0.25 -3.87 2.77
N ALA A 147 -0.63 -3.92 3.77
CA ALA A 147 -0.73 -5.08 4.66
C ALA A 147 -1.17 -6.36 3.93
N VAL A 148 -2.01 -6.22 2.90
CA VAL A 148 -2.44 -7.31 2.03
C VAL A 148 -1.26 -7.80 1.20
N VAL A 149 -0.54 -6.86 0.56
CA VAL A 149 0.64 -7.14 -0.27
C VAL A 149 1.75 -7.79 0.56
N VAL A 150 2.07 -7.26 1.74
CA VAL A 150 3.04 -7.87 2.66
C VAL A 150 2.65 -9.31 3.04
N GLY A 151 1.37 -9.59 3.25
CA GLY A 151 0.93 -10.95 3.52
C GLY A 151 1.17 -11.91 2.34
N LEU A 152 0.96 -11.45 1.10
CA LEU A 152 1.28 -12.25 -0.09
C LEU A 152 2.76 -12.57 -0.21
N ARG A 153 3.63 -11.62 0.15
CA ARG A 153 5.08 -11.86 0.17
C ARG A 153 5.45 -13.04 1.05
N TRP A 154 4.82 -13.16 2.23
CA TRP A 154 5.14 -14.23 3.15
C TRP A 154 4.60 -15.59 2.70
N TRP A 155 3.55 -15.57 1.89
CA TRP A 155 2.99 -16.77 1.28
C TRP A 155 3.83 -17.28 0.09
N GLU A 156 4.54 -16.41 -0.63
CA GLU A 156 5.34 -16.80 -1.81
C GLU A 156 6.27 -18.00 -1.59
N LYS A 157 6.79 -18.15 -0.36
CA LYS A 157 7.71 -19.22 0.03
C LYS A 157 7.06 -20.57 0.34
N ALA A 158 5.74 -20.73 0.18
CA ALA A 158 5.07 -22.01 0.36
C ALA A 158 5.22 -22.92 -0.87
N GLU A 159 5.85 -24.07 -0.65
CA GLU A 159 5.81 -25.18 -1.60
C GLU A 159 4.36 -25.63 -1.85
N GLY A 160 4.03 -25.91 -3.12
CA GLY A 160 2.75 -26.52 -3.51
C GLY A 160 1.54 -25.60 -3.49
N THR A 161 1.74 -24.29 -3.31
CA THR A 161 0.65 -23.29 -3.36
C THR A 161 0.81 -22.28 -4.48
N GLU A 162 1.72 -22.53 -5.45
CA GLU A 162 2.11 -21.52 -6.45
C GLU A 162 0.92 -21.05 -7.29
N VAL A 163 -0.03 -21.94 -7.60
CA VAL A 163 -1.20 -21.61 -8.41
C VAL A 163 -2.13 -20.62 -7.69
N ASP A 164 -2.43 -20.88 -6.42
CA ASP A 164 -3.33 -20.02 -5.64
C ASP A 164 -2.64 -18.70 -5.27
N TRP A 165 -1.33 -18.74 -4.99
CA TRP A 165 -0.55 -17.54 -4.76
C TRP A 165 -0.56 -16.62 -5.99
N LYS A 166 -0.30 -17.16 -7.20
CA LYS A 166 -0.34 -16.36 -8.45
C LYS A 166 -1.70 -15.74 -8.69
N ARG A 167 -2.79 -16.50 -8.50
CA ARG A 167 -4.16 -15.99 -8.60
C ARG A 167 -4.43 -14.87 -7.59
N ALA A 168 -3.93 -15.02 -6.37
CA ALA A 168 -4.05 -13.98 -5.36
C ALA A 168 -3.27 -12.72 -5.71
N VAL A 169 -2.05 -12.86 -6.25
CA VAL A 169 -1.23 -11.76 -6.77
C VAL A 169 -1.95 -11.02 -7.90
N GLU A 170 -2.49 -11.73 -8.88
CA GLU A 170 -3.25 -11.15 -9.99
C GLU A 170 -4.51 -10.43 -9.50
N ALA A 171 -5.26 -11.05 -8.59
CA ALA A 171 -6.46 -10.46 -8.01
C ALA A 171 -6.14 -9.17 -7.27
N VAL A 172 -5.12 -9.14 -6.41
CA VAL A 172 -4.68 -7.92 -5.70
C VAL A 172 -4.15 -6.87 -6.68
N SER A 173 -3.38 -7.29 -7.68
CA SER A 173 -2.82 -6.42 -8.71
C SER A 173 -3.91 -5.72 -9.55
N ALA A 174 -5.02 -6.41 -9.83
CA ALA A 174 -6.19 -5.81 -10.49
C ALA A 174 -6.91 -4.79 -9.60
N CYS A 175 -6.72 -4.85 -8.28
CA CYS A 175 -7.35 -3.95 -7.32
C CYS A 175 -6.60 -2.62 -7.11
N LEU A 176 -5.41 -2.41 -7.68
CA LEU A 176 -4.53 -1.26 -7.42
C LEU A 176 -4.67 -0.16 -8.50
#